data_AF-A0A4S2AYC8-F1
#
_entry.id   AF-A0A4S2AYC8-F1
#
_cell.length_a   1.000
_cell.length_b   1.000
_cell.length_c   1.000
_cell.angle_alpha   90.00
_cell.angle_beta   90.00
_cell.angle_gamma   90.00
#
_symmetry.space_group_name_H-M   'P 1'
#
loop_
_entity.id
_entity.type
_entity.pdbx_description
1 polymer ?
#
loop_
_entity_poly.entity_id
_entity_poly.type
_entity_poly.pdbx_seq_one_letter_code
_entity_poly.pdbx_strand_id
1 'polypeptide(L)'
;MKKQLSYALLIGLVACACVRPKSAETAKEPVAGQDSTQSFELPAIPATLTSVAQREDYLIRHYWDHFPIAAQTTVFPCEKKGIEQAWVNFCYLLLPCPEDYSEARIKETFHKFLVNKVVLKHFMGLADKYWYDPNSPIRNEEFYIAMLETILRAPVLTDTEKLVPEARYELAQKNRKGSRAIDFVYTLKSGKQGTLHALRSDYTLLFINNPGCHACEAVISELKSSALVSRMLADHELTLLAMYTDENLSEWNEHLSDFPKEWINGYDSGQLINAGQLYDLRAIPTLYLLDAEKNVLLKDAPFAQIEEYLILHPVL
;
A
#
# COMPACT_ATOMS: atom_id res chain seq x y z
N MET A 1 -13.48 26.92 3.97
CA MET A 1 -14.63 26.16 4.53
C MET A 1 -14.37 24.69 4.33
N LYS A 2 -13.97 23.97 5.39
CA LYS A 2 -13.66 22.52 5.33
C LYS A 2 -14.98 21.76 5.14
N LYS A 3 -15.20 21.16 3.96
CA LYS A 3 -16.28 20.19 3.75
C LYS A 3 -15.79 18.85 4.27
N GLN A 4 -16.37 18.38 5.38
CA GLN A 4 -16.22 17.00 5.80
C GLN A 4 -17.04 16.11 4.87
N LEU A 5 -16.37 15.17 4.19
CA LEU A 5 -17.03 14.10 3.44
C LEU A 5 -17.43 13.02 4.45
N SER A 6 -18.74 12.89 4.69
CA SER A 6 -19.30 11.82 5.50
C SER A 6 -19.35 10.53 4.68
N TYR A 7 -18.42 9.61 4.92
CA TYR A 7 -18.57 8.22 4.49
C TYR A 7 -19.54 7.51 5.44
N ALA A 8 -20.82 7.53 5.10
CA ALA A 8 -21.81 6.68 5.75
C ALA A 8 -21.72 5.28 5.12
N LEU A 9 -20.99 4.36 5.76
CA LEU A 9 -21.10 2.93 5.49
C LEU A 9 -21.84 2.25 6.64
N LEU A 10 -22.91 1.54 6.29
CA LEU A 10 -23.85 0.86 7.18
C LEU A 10 -23.14 -0.07 8.18
N ILE A 11 -23.34 0.19 9.49
CA ILE A 11 -23.21 -0.82 10.54
C ILE A 11 -24.62 -1.15 11.04
N GLY A 12 -25.13 -2.31 10.62
CA GLY A 12 -26.23 -3.04 11.26
C GLY A 12 -25.87 -4.52 11.20
N LEU A 13 -26.04 -5.38 12.20
CA LEU A 13 -26.93 -5.40 13.36
C LEU A 13 -26.19 -6.04 14.55
N VAL A 14 -26.33 -5.46 15.75
CA VAL A 14 -26.18 -6.20 17.00
C VAL A 14 -27.57 -6.68 17.40
N ALA A 15 -27.81 -7.99 17.30
CA ALA A 15 -29.00 -8.61 17.88
C ALA A 15 -28.63 -9.31 19.19
N CYS A 16 -29.09 -8.74 20.30
CA CYS A 16 -29.27 -9.45 21.55
C CYS A 16 -30.26 -10.61 21.34
N ALA A 17 -29.92 -11.82 21.80
CA ALA A 17 -30.90 -12.85 22.09
C ALA A 17 -30.59 -13.55 23.41
N CYS A 18 -31.58 -13.46 24.27
CA CYS A 18 -31.70 -13.90 25.65
C CYS A 18 -31.44 -15.40 25.93
N VAL A 19 -31.01 -15.63 27.17
CA VAL A 19 -30.97 -16.88 27.94
C VAL A 19 -32.34 -17.59 28.02
N ARG A 20 -32.36 -18.94 27.88
CA ARG A 20 -33.13 -19.95 28.67
C ARG A 20 -33.02 -21.38 28.07
N PRO A 21 -33.41 -22.46 28.79
CA PRO A 21 -32.67 -23.23 29.80
C PRO A 21 -32.18 -24.61 29.30
N LYS A 22 -31.39 -25.30 30.13
CA LYS A 22 -30.74 -26.61 29.88
C LYS A 22 -31.73 -27.76 29.68
N SER A 23 -31.50 -28.56 28.63
CA SER A 23 -31.96 -29.95 28.51
C SER A 23 -30.75 -30.87 28.57
N ALA A 24 -30.84 -31.93 29.38
CA ALA A 24 -29.74 -32.85 29.65
C ALA A 24 -29.53 -33.82 28.48
N GLU A 25 -28.30 -33.92 27.99
CA GLU A 25 -27.80 -35.08 27.26
C GLU A 25 -26.41 -35.48 27.78
N THR A 26 -26.29 -36.79 27.90
CA THR A 26 -25.28 -37.67 28.49
C THR A 26 -23.81 -37.28 28.27
N ALA A 27 -23.04 -37.34 29.36
CA ALA A 27 -21.61 -37.14 29.40
C ALA A 27 -20.84 -38.14 28.52
N LYS A 28 -20.00 -37.62 27.62
CA LYS A 28 -18.81 -38.31 27.11
C LYS A 28 -17.59 -37.67 27.79
N GLU A 29 -16.72 -38.52 28.32
CA GLU A 29 -15.46 -38.14 28.96
C GLU A 29 -14.60 -37.27 28.02
N PRO A 30 -13.87 -36.25 28.53
CA PRO A 30 -13.02 -35.42 27.70
C PRO A 30 -11.75 -36.20 27.36
N VAL A 31 -11.55 -36.42 26.06
CA VAL A 31 -10.23 -36.78 25.51
C VAL A 31 -9.32 -35.57 25.70
N ALA A 32 -8.21 -35.78 26.40
CA ALA A 32 -7.17 -34.78 26.60
C ALA A 32 -6.59 -34.31 25.25
N GLY A 33 -6.70 -33.01 24.98
CA GLY A 33 -6.23 -32.37 23.75
C GLY A 33 -7.17 -31.26 23.27
N GLN A 34 -7.46 -30.27 24.12
CA GLN A 34 -8.11 -29.04 23.67
C GLN A 34 -7.02 -28.02 23.30
N ASP A 35 -6.83 -27.80 22.00
CA ASP A 35 -6.24 -26.58 21.47
C ASP A 35 -7.07 -25.39 21.99
N SER A 36 -6.62 -24.75 23.08
CA SER A 36 -7.25 -23.57 23.64
C SER A 36 -6.87 -22.34 22.80
N THR A 37 -7.35 -22.30 21.56
CA THR A 37 -7.11 -21.17 20.67
C THR A 37 -8.10 -20.04 21.03
N GLN A 38 -7.61 -18.92 21.55
CA GLN A 38 -8.45 -17.81 22.02
C GLN A 38 -8.99 -16.97 20.85
N SER A 39 -10.26 -16.56 20.91
CA SER A 39 -10.80 -15.55 20.00
C SER A 39 -10.36 -14.15 20.42
N PHE A 40 -9.98 -13.31 19.46
CA PHE A 40 -9.62 -11.90 19.72
C PHE A 40 -10.86 -11.07 20.07
N GLU A 41 -10.76 -10.23 21.11
CA GLU A 41 -11.84 -9.37 21.59
C GLU A 41 -11.44 -7.89 21.50
N LEU A 42 -12.36 -7.04 21.02
CA LEU A 42 -12.15 -5.60 20.94
C LEU A 42 -12.28 -4.91 22.31
N PRO A 43 -11.62 -3.75 22.52
CA PRO A 43 -11.81 -2.97 23.74
C PRO A 43 -13.24 -2.42 23.84
N ALA A 44 -13.78 -2.38 25.06
CA ALA A 44 -15.06 -1.72 25.32
C ALA A 44 -14.88 -0.19 25.31
N ILE A 45 -15.52 0.50 24.36
CA ILE A 45 -15.45 1.97 24.25
C ILE A 45 -16.21 2.61 25.43
N PRO A 46 -15.59 3.48 26.25
CA PRO A 46 -16.25 4.13 27.38
C PRO A 46 -17.50 4.91 26.95
N ALA A 47 -18.60 4.75 27.71
CA ALA A 47 -19.86 5.46 27.45
C ALA A 47 -19.74 6.99 27.63
N THR A 48 -18.69 7.45 28.32
CA THR A 48 -18.36 8.88 28.47
C THR A 48 -17.87 9.51 27.16
N LEU A 49 -17.39 8.73 26.19
CA LEU A 49 -17.00 9.21 24.87
C LEU A 49 -18.24 9.28 23.97
N THR A 50 -18.72 10.50 23.73
CA THR A 50 -19.98 10.74 23.02
C THR A 50 -19.81 11.05 21.55
N SER A 51 -18.71 11.71 21.15
CA SER A 51 -18.47 12.03 19.74
C SER A 51 -17.90 10.85 18.96
N VAL A 52 -18.24 10.74 17.68
CA VAL A 52 -17.73 9.69 16.77
C VAL A 52 -16.20 9.71 16.75
N ALA A 53 -15.59 10.89 16.55
CA ALA A 53 -14.13 11.04 16.50
C ALA A 53 -13.42 10.55 17.77
N GLN A 54 -13.96 10.84 18.96
CA GLN A 54 -13.36 10.37 20.22
C GLN A 54 -13.47 8.84 20.35
N ARG A 55 -14.59 8.26 19.92
CA ARG A 55 -14.81 6.81 19.98
C ARG A 55 -13.92 6.06 19.00
N GLU A 56 -13.72 6.61 17.80
CA GLU A 56 -12.81 6.08 16.78
C GLU A 56 -11.35 6.17 17.22
N ASP A 57 -10.90 7.33 17.71
CA ASP A 57 -9.55 7.51 18.25
C ASP A 57 -9.27 6.54 19.41
N TYR A 58 -10.23 6.38 20.32
CA TYR A 58 -10.12 5.40 21.40
C TYR A 58 -10.00 3.96 20.86
N LEU A 59 -10.88 3.55 19.96
CA LEU A 59 -10.86 2.20 19.39
C LEU A 59 -9.52 1.90 18.72
N ILE A 60 -8.96 2.83 17.93
CA ILE A 60 -7.68 2.64 17.25
C ILE A 60 -6.54 2.49 18.25
N ARG A 61 -6.46 3.35 19.27
CA ARG A 61 -5.39 3.33 20.27
C ARG A 61 -5.38 2.07 21.13
N HIS A 62 -6.58 1.59 21.47
CA HIS A 62 -6.78 0.45 22.35
C HIS A 62 -7.04 -0.86 21.58
N TYR A 63 -6.97 -0.83 20.25
CA TYR A 63 -7.40 -1.93 19.39
C TYR A 63 -6.78 -3.26 19.80
N TRP A 64 -5.47 -3.26 20.03
CA TRP A 64 -4.68 -4.46 20.35
C TRP A 64 -4.49 -4.71 21.85
N ASP A 65 -5.18 -3.99 22.75
CA ASP A 65 -4.92 -4.07 24.20
C ASP A 65 -5.29 -5.43 24.82
N HIS A 66 -6.29 -6.12 24.27
CA HIS A 66 -6.69 -7.46 24.71
C HIS A 66 -5.97 -8.58 23.95
N PHE A 67 -5.05 -8.26 23.04
CA PHE A 67 -4.32 -9.29 22.31
C PHE A 67 -3.31 -9.99 23.26
N PRO A 68 -3.40 -11.32 23.45
CA PRO A 68 -2.60 -12.02 24.45
C PRO A 68 -1.13 -12.18 24.01
N ILE A 69 -0.28 -11.22 24.39
CA ILE A 69 1.17 -11.26 24.11
C ILE A 69 1.90 -11.68 25.39
N ALA A 70 2.51 -12.86 25.37
CA ALA A 70 3.40 -13.31 26.44
C ALA A 70 4.79 -13.64 25.85
N ALA A 71 5.86 -13.19 26.52
CA ALA A 71 7.23 -13.27 25.99
C ALA A 71 7.69 -14.73 25.74
N GLN A 72 7.31 -15.65 26.63
CA GLN A 72 7.70 -17.06 26.60
C GLN A 72 6.85 -17.96 25.70
N THR A 73 5.82 -17.44 25.04
CA THR A 73 4.93 -18.26 24.20
C THR A 73 5.59 -18.63 22.88
N THR A 74 5.60 -19.94 22.54
CA THR A 74 6.16 -20.46 21.28
C THR A 74 5.09 -20.79 20.22
N VAL A 75 3.83 -20.80 20.60
CA VAL A 75 2.68 -21.07 19.72
C VAL A 75 1.83 -19.81 19.56
N PHE A 76 1.36 -19.53 18.36
CA PHE A 76 0.54 -18.34 18.14
C PHE A 76 -0.77 -18.42 18.95
N PRO A 77 -1.15 -17.38 19.72
CA PRO A 77 -2.13 -17.51 20.81
C PRO A 77 -3.60 -17.41 20.37
N CYS A 78 -3.86 -17.08 19.11
CA CYS A 78 -5.22 -16.81 18.61
C CYS A 78 -5.54 -17.61 17.34
N GLU A 79 -6.83 -17.72 17.03
CA GLU A 79 -7.28 -18.37 15.80
C GLU A 79 -6.85 -17.55 14.60
N LYS A 80 -6.10 -18.17 13.68
CA LYS A 80 -5.49 -17.47 12.53
C LYS A 80 -6.51 -16.72 11.67
N LYS A 81 -7.70 -17.29 11.45
CA LYS A 81 -8.74 -16.63 10.64
C LYS A 81 -9.33 -15.42 11.35
N GLY A 82 -9.62 -15.55 12.64
CA GLY A 82 -10.14 -14.46 13.46
C GLY A 82 -9.15 -13.30 13.58
N ILE A 83 -7.87 -13.60 13.81
CA ILE A 83 -6.85 -12.55 13.96
C ILE A 83 -6.54 -11.84 12.64
N GLU A 84 -6.58 -12.56 11.51
CA GLU A 84 -6.39 -11.96 10.20
C GLU A 84 -7.53 -10.98 9.88
N GLN A 85 -8.79 -11.34 10.19
CA GLN A 85 -9.91 -10.40 10.06
C GLN A 85 -9.74 -9.18 10.98
N ALA A 86 -9.27 -9.38 12.21
CA ALA A 86 -8.98 -8.28 13.13
C ALA A 86 -7.88 -7.36 12.59
N TRP A 87 -6.85 -7.91 11.95
CA TRP A 87 -5.80 -7.13 11.28
C TRP A 87 -6.35 -6.31 10.12
N VAL A 88 -7.16 -6.92 9.25
CA VAL A 88 -7.78 -6.23 8.12
C VAL A 88 -8.67 -5.07 8.60
N ASN A 89 -9.48 -5.30 9.64
CA ASN A 89 -10.31 -4.26 10.25
C ASN A 89 -9.46 -3.09 10.79
N PHE A 90 -8.33 -3.40 11.45
CA PHE A 90 -7.38 -2.38 11.91
C PHE A 90 -6.81 -1.56 10.75
N CYS A 91 -6.43 -2.21 9.64
CA CYS A 91 -5.96 -1.52 8.44
C CYS A 91 -7.01 -0.53 7.90
N TYR A 92 -8.28 -0.95 7.81
CA TYR A 92 -9.36 -0.09 7.35
C TYR A 92 -9.65 1.10 8.28
N LEU A 93 -9.44 0.95 9.59
CA LEU A 93 -9.57 2.07 10.53
C LEU A 93 -8.48 3.13 10.33
N LEU A 94 -7.29 2.73 9.87
CA LEU A 94 -6.17 3.64 9.64
C LEU A 94 -6.20 4.33 8.28
N LEU A 95 -6.79 3.71 7.25
CA LEU A 95 -6.85 4.27 5.89
C LEU A 95 -7.39 5.72 5.80
N PRO A 96 -8.49 6.10 6.50
CA PRO A 96 -9.00 7.47 6.43
C PRO A 96 -8.27 8.46 7.36
N CYS A 97 -7.33 7.99 8.18
CA CYS A 97 -6.63 8.83 9.14
C CYS A 97 -5.47 9.61 8.49
N PRO A 98 -5.07 10.76 9.06
CA PRO A 98 -3.85 11.45 8.65
C PRO A 98 -2.61 10.54 8.67
N GLU A 99 -1.69 10.72 7.70
CA GLU A 99 -0.52 9.86 7.51
C GLU A 99 0.35 9.77 8.78
N ASP A 100 0.60 10.90 9.44
CA ASP A 100 1.38 10.99 10.69
C ASP A 100 0.71 10.26 11.86
N TYR A 101 -0.62 10.34 11.96
CA TYR A 101 -1.39 9.61 12.95
C TYR A 101 -1.33 8.10 12.70
N SER A 102 -1.54 7.65 11.46
CA SER A 102 -1.50 6.24 11.09
C SER A 102 -0.12 5.64 11.29
N GLU A 103 0.94 6.34 10.89
CA GLU A 103 2.33 5.96 11.12
C GLU A 103 2.59 5.72 12.62
N ALA A 104 2.20 6.67 13.48
CA ALA A 104 2.40 6.54 14.93
C ALA A 104 1.66 5.32 15.50
N ARG A 105 0.42 5.06 15.09
CA ARG A 105 -0.38 3.92 15.57
C ARG A 105 0.19 2.57 15.09
N ILE A 106 0.70 2.51 13.86
CA ILE A 106 1.36 1.31 13.33
C ILE A 106 2.64 1.04 14.11
N LYS A 107 3.48 2.06 14.31
CA LYS A 107 4.70 1.93 15.12
C LYS A 107 4.38 1.43 16.51
N GLU A 108 3.45 2.04 17.23
CA GLU A 108 3.03 1.60 18.58
C GLU A 108 2.55 0.14 18.59
N THR A 109 1.76 -0.25 17.60
CA THR A 109 1.28 -1.63 17.44
C THR A 109 2.44 -2.62 17.28
N PHE A 110 3.38 -2.34 16.37
CA PHE A 110 4.53 -3.22 16.18
C PHE A 110 5.48 -3.23 17.37
N HIS A 111 5.64 -2.10 18.10
CA HIS A 111 6.38 -2.07 19.36
C HIS A 111 5.80 -3.05 20.39
N LYS A 112 4.46 -3.15 20.52
CA LYS A 112 3.81 -4.17 21.36
C LYS A 112 4.17 -5.59 20.92
N PHE A 113 4.24 -5.84 19.61
CA PHE A 113 4.55 -7.17 19.06
C PHE A 113 6.03 -7.59 19.21
N LEU A 114 6.96 -6.65 19.42
CA LEU A 114 8.39 -6.96 19.57
C LEU A 114 8.71 -7.88 20.75
N VAL A 115 7.79 -7.98 21.73
CA VAL A 115 7.94 -8.82 22.93
C VAL A 115 7.97 -10.32 22.59
N ASN A 116 7.37 -10.73 21.46
CA ASN A 116 7.28 -12.14 21.08
C ASN A 116 7.55 -12.34 19.59
N LYS A 117 8.57 -13.14 19.26
CA LYS A 117 9.01 -13.41 17.89
C LYS A 117 7.93 -14.06 17.01
N VAL A 118 7.14 -14.98 17.56
CA VAL A 118 6.11 -15.73 16.83
C VAL A 118 4.97 -14.80 16.46
N VAL A 119 4.55 -13.95 17.40
CA VAL A 119 3.56 -12.88 17.17
C VAL A 119 4.08 -11.91 16.13
N LEU A 120 5.30 -11.39 16.31
CA LEU A 120 5.90 -10.42 15.40
C LEU A 120 5.93 -10.96 13.96
N LYS A 121 6.47 -12.17 13.76
CA LYS A 121 6.54 -12.80 12.43
C LYS A 121 5.17 -13.03 11.81
N HIS A 122 4.15 -13.37 12.61
CA HIS A 122 2.79 -13.52 12.10
C HIS A 122 2.26 -12.19 11.54
N PHE A 123 2.36 -11.11 12.30
CA PHE A 123 1.89 -9.79 11.85
C PHE A 123 2.76 -9.18 10.74
N MET A 124 4.06 -9.51 10.67
CA MET A 124 4.89 -9.21 9.50
C MET A 124 4.33 -9.89 8.25
N GLY A 125 3.93 -11.16 8.34
CA GLY A 125 3.30 -11.88 7.22
C GLY A 125 1.96 -11.28 6.78
N LEU A 126 1.16 -10.78 7.74
CA LEU A 126 -0.06 -10.05 7.42
C LEU A 126 0.22 -8.68 6.79
N ALA A 127 1.22 -7.95 7.29
CA ALA A 127 1.66 -6.69 6.68
C ALA A 127 2.19 -6.91 5.25
N ASP A 128 2.94 -7.98 5.00
CA ASP A 128 3.36 -8.37 3.66
C ASP A 128 2.16 -8.63 2.75
N LYS A 129 1.20 -9.44 3.21
CA LYS A 129 0.01 -9.80 2.44
C LYS A 129 -0.88 -8.60 2.10
N TYR A 130 -1.05 -7.67 3.04
CA TYR A 130 -2.05 -6.62 2.91
C TYR A 130 -1.48 -5.25 2.53
N TRP A 131 -0.28 -4.91 2.98
CA TRP A 131 0.32 -3.59 2.71
C TRP A 131 1.36 -3.61 1.58
N TYR A 132 2.01 -4.75 1.33
CA TYR A 132 3.11 -4.87 0.36
C TYR A 132 2.74 -5.60 -0.94
N ASP A 133 1.91 -6.65 -0.88
CA ASP A 133 1.48 -7.42 -2.06
C ASP A 133 0.80 -6.50 -3.09
N PRO A 134 1.26 -6.49 -4.37
CA PRO A 134 0.68 -5.65 -5.40
C PRO A 134 -0.78 -5.96 -5.73
N ASN A 135 -1.26 -7.17 -5.42
CA ASN A 135 -2.66 -7.57 -5.63
C ASN A 135 -3.57 -7.23 -4.44
N SER A 136 -3.02 -6.68 -3.36
CA SER A 136 -3.81 -6.28 -2.21
C SER A 136 -4.59 -4.99 -2.51
N PRO A 137 -5.92 -4.96 -2.31
CA PRO A 137 -6.73 -3.75 -2.51
C PRO A 137 -6.47 -2.68 -1.45
N ILE A 138 -5.77 -3.02 -0.36
CA ILE A 138 -5.41 -2.11 0.74
C ILE A 138 -3.90 -1.94 0.86
N ARG A 139 -3.15 -2.20 -0.22
CA ARG A 139 -1.69 -1.96 -0.22
C ARG A 139 -1.42 -0.51 0.13
N ASN A 140 -0.38 -0.29 0.93
CA ASN A 140 -0.01 1.04 1.38
C ASN A 140 1.46 1.02 1.78
N GLU A 141 2.32 1.61 0.95
CA GLU A 141 3.77 1.58 1.16
C GLU A 141 4.17 2.38 2.42
N GLU A 142 3.49 3.50 2.73
CA GLU A 142 3.78 4.28 3.94
C GLU A 142 3.45 3.51 5.23
N PHE A 143 2.36 2.73 5.24
CA PHE A 143 2.04 1.83 6.34
C PHE A 143 3.09 0.72 6.48
N TYR A 144 3.52 0.17 5.35
CA TYR A 144 4.56 -0.85 5.31
C TYR A 144 5.92 -0.32 5.81
N ILE A 145 6.31 0.89 5.40
CA ILE A 145 7.53 1.57 5.85
C ILE A 145 7.49 1.79 7.37
N ALA A 146 6.37 2.26 7.93
CA ALA A 146 6.24 2.47 9.37
C ALA A 146 6.48 1.17 10.18
N MET A 147 6.01 0.03 9.65
CA MET A 147 6.30 -1.29 10.18
C MET A 147 7.78 -1.64 10.05
N LEU A 148 8.37 -1.51 8.85
CA LEU A 148 9.78 -1.81 8.57
C LEU A 148 10.72 -1.04 9.52
N GLU A 149 10.52 0.27 9.68
CA GLU A 149 11.31 1.10 10.58
C GLU A 149 11.28 0.63 12.05
N THR A 150 10.17 0.00 12.45
CA THR A 150 10.02 -0.56 13.80
C THR A 150 10.74 -1.90 13.91
N ILE A 151 10.50 -2.81 12.97
CA ILE A 151 11.04 -4.18 13.05
C ILE A 151 12.54 -4.26 12.79
N LEU A 152 13.11 -3.34 12.02
CA LEU A 152 14.56 -3.28 11.78
C LEU A 152 15.34 -2.99 13.07
N ARG A 153 14.72 -2.26 14.01
CA ARG A 153 15.28 -2.00 15.34
C ARG A 153 14.98 -3.11 16.36
N ALA A 154 14.23 -4.15 15.98
CA ALA A 154 13.80 -5.19 16.89
C ALA A 154 14.97 -6.11 17.31
N PRO A 155 15.27 -6.27 18.61
CA PRO A 155 16.31 -7.18 19.07
C PRO A 155 15.87 -8.66 19.01
N VAL A 156 14.57 -8.92 18.89
CA VAL A 156 14.01 -10.28 18.83
C VAL A 156 14.23 -10.98 17.48
N LEU A 157 14.55 -10.19 16.44
CA LEU A 157 14.91 -10.69 15.10
C LEU A 157 16.42 -10.81 14.97
N THR A 158 16.89 -11.90 14.36
CA THR A 158 18.31 -12.06 14.02
C THR A 158 18.66 -11.21 12.80
N ASP A 159 19.95 -10.95 12.58
CA ASP A 159 20.43 -10.20 11.40
C ASP A 159 19.96 -10.86 10.10
N THR A 160 20.02 -12.19 10.02
CA THR A 160 19.51 -12.95 8.86
C THR A 160 18.01 -12.73 8.63
N GLU A 161 17.21 -12.61 9.68
CA GLU A 161 15.77 -12.36 9.56
C GLU A 161 15.44 -10.92 9.16
N LYS A 162 16.41 -10.00 9.29
CA LYS A 162 16.27 -8.59 8.88
C LYS A 162 16.67 -8.34 7.43
N LEU A 163 17.41 -9.26 6.78
CA LEU A 163 17.86 -9.08 5.39
C LEU A 163 16.73 -8.72 4.41
N VAL A 164 15.59 -9.44 4.48
CA VAL A 164 14.44 -9.16 3.60
C VAL A 164 13.77 -7.82 3.97
N PRO A 165 13.41 -7.55 5.24
CA PRO A 165 12.96 -6.22 5.66
C PRO A 165 13.89 -5.07 5.27
N GLU A 166 15.22 -5.24 5.38
CA GLU A 166 16.22 -4.23 5.02
C GLU A 166 16.17 -3.92 3.53
N ALA A 167 16.25 -4.94 2.68
CA ALA A 167 16.17 -4.76 1.24
C ALA A 167 14.86 -4.11 0.79
N ARG A 168 13.73 -4.48 1.42
CA ARG A 168 12.42 -3.86 1.13
C ARG A 168 12.36 -2.42 1.60
N TYR A 169 12.93 -2.10 2.76
CA TYR A 169 13.01 -0.73 3.25
C TYR A 169 13.87 0.12 2.31
N GLU A 170 15.05 -0.36 1.91
CA GLU A 170 15.91 0.33 0.95
C GLU A 170 15.19 0.61 -0.38
N LEU A 171 14.46 -0.36 -0.91
CA LEU A 171 13.66 -0.18 -2.14
C LEU A 171 12.51 0.81 -1.94
N ALA A 172 11.79 0.73 -0.82
CA ALA A 172 10.66 1.63 -0.52
C ALA A 172 11.10 3.09 -0.38
N GLN A 173 12.33 3.33 0.10
CA GLN A 173 12.92 4.66 0.17
C GLN A 173 13.24 5.26 -1.20
N LYS A 174 13.42 4.43 -2.25
CA LYS A 174 13.61 4.92 -3.62
C LYS A 174 12.30 5.49 -4.16
N ASN A 175 12.39 6.71 -4.71
CA ASN A 175 11.25 7.44 -5.26
C ASN A 175 10.09 7.60 -4.27
N ARG A 176 10.37 7.60 -2.95
CA ARG A 176 9.32 7.80 -1.93
C ARG A 176 8.65 9.15 -2.12
N LYS A 177 7.36 9.25 -1.83
CA LYS A 177 6.59 10.50 -1.87
C LYS A 177 7.36 11.64 -1.16
N GLY A 178 7.46 12.80 -1.80
CA GLY A 178 8.20 13.97 -1.32
C GLY A 178 9.70 13.96 -1.61
N SER A 179 10.27 12.83 -2.06
CA SER A 179 11.66 12.77 -2.54
C SER A 179 11.75 13.05 -4.03
N ARG A 180 12.92 13.47 -4.51
CA ARG A 180 13.20 13.60 -5.95
C ARG A 180 13.35 12.22 -6.58
N ALA A 181 12.59 11.96 -7.65
CA ALA A 181 12.66 10.71 -8.40
C ALA A 181 14.07 10.45 -8.94
N ILE A 182 14.50 9.19 -8.95
CA ILE A 182 15.79 8.77 -9.47
C ILE A 182 15.79 8.97 -10.99
N ASP A 183 16.80 9.67 -11.50
CA ASP A 183 16.94 9.90 -12.95
C ASP A 183 17.29 8.60 -13.67
N PHE A 184 16.87 8.51 -14.93
CA PHE A 184 17.24 7.42 -15.82
C PHE A 184 17.25 7.91 -17.26
N VAL A 185 17.98 7.20 -18.11
CA VAL A 185 18.00 7.43 -19.56
C VAL A 185 16.90 6.59 -20.20
N TYR A 186 16.07 7.20 -21.05
CA TYR A 186 15.15 6.49 -21.92
C TYR A 186 15.60 6.60 -23.36
N THR A 187 15.37 5.54 -24.14
CA THR A 187 15.66 5.50 -25.58
C THR A 187 14.35 5.44 -26.36
N LEU A 188 14.23 6.26 -27.41
CA LEU A 188 13.07 6.26 -28.30
C LEU A 188 13.28 5.26 -29.46
N LYS A 189 12.22 4.92 -30.19
CA LYS A 189 12.31 4.08 -31.40
C LYS A 189 13.30 4.61 -32.45
N SER A 190 13.51 5.92 -32.50
CA SER A 190 14.49 6.56 -33.39
C SER A 190 15.95 6.38 -32.94
N GLY A 191 16.19 5.80 -31.76
CA GLY A 191 17.49 5.73 -31.11
C GLY A 191 17.89 7.01 -30.35
N LYS A 192 17.09 8.09 -30.46
CA LYS A 192 17.32 9.31 -29.67
C LYS A 192 17.11 9.00 -28.19
N GLN A 193 18.02 9.50 -27.35
CA GLN A 193 17.96 9.36 -25.91
C GLN A 193 17.54 10.68 -25.24
N GLY A 194 16.93 10.56 -24.06
CA GLY A 194 16.66 11.64 -23.13
C GLY A 194 16.74 11.13 -21.70
N THR A 195 16.62 12.02 -20.71
CA THR A 195 16.54 11.63 -19.29
C THR A 195 15.27 12.15 -18.65
N LEU A 196 14.78 11.47 -17.61
CA LEU A 196 13.60 11.90 -16.85
C LEU A 196 13.76 13.35 -16.36
N HIS A 197 14.94 13.69 -15.81
CA HIS A 197 15.21 15.03 -15.27
C HIS A 197 15.32 16.12 -16.34
N ALA A 198 15.53 15.75 -17.61
CA ALA A 198 15.56 16.70 -18.71
C ALA A 198 14.16 17.14 -19.18
N LEU A 199 13.10 16.40 -18.82
CA LEU A 199 11.73 16.73 -19.19
C LEU A 199 11.25 18.02 -18.49
N ARG A 200 10.68 18.94 -19.27
CA ARG A 200 10.21 20.25 -18.82
C ARG A 200 8.70 20.37 -19.01
N SER A 201 7.97 20.30 -17.90
CA SER A 201 6.53 20.52 -17.77
C SER A 201 6.21 20.66 -16.28
N ASP A 202 5.06 21.24 -15.93
CA ASP A 202 4.64 21.41 -14.54
C ASP A 202 4.43 20.06 -13.85
N TYR A 203 3.93 19.09 -14.60
CA TYR A 203 3.80 17.71 -14.16
C TYR A 203 4.46 16.73 -15.12
N THR A 204 5.01 15.64 -14.60
CA THR A 204 5.41 14.47 -15.38
C THR A 204 4.66 13.25 -14.87
N LEU A 205 3.88 12.61 -15.75
CA LEU A 205 3.29 11.30 -15.49
C LEU A 205 4.20 10.23 -16.07
N LEU A 206 4.91 9.52 -15.20
CA LEU A 206 5.71 8.35 -15.57
C LEU A 206 4.83 7.11 -15.49
N PHE A 207 4.71 6.41 -16.61
CA PHE A 207 3.95 5.18 -16.74
C PHE A 207 4.90 4.03 -17.08
N ILE A 208 5.23 3.21 -16.08
CA ILE A 208 6.03 2.00 -16.28
C ILE A 208 5.10 0.88 -16.72
N ASN A 209 5.36 0.32 -17.90
CA ASN A 209 4.43 -0.53 -18.61
C ASN A 209 5.11 -1.74 -19.24
N ASN A 210 4.34 -2.80 -19.46
CA ASN A 210 4.72 -3.95 -20.26
C ASN A 210 3.72 -4.14 -21.42
N PRO A 211 4.20 -4.33 -22.67
CA PRO A 211 3.40 -4.81 -23.79
C PRO A 211 2.63 -6.09 -23.44
N GLY A 212 1.50 -6.33 -24.12
CA GLY A 212 0.70 -7.56 -23.93
C GLY A 212 0.02 -7.71 -22.56
N CYS A 213 0.13 -6.71 -21.68
CA CYS A 213 -0.48 -6.73 -20.35
C CYS A 213 -1.88 -6.10 -20.35
N HIS A 214 -2.92 -6.87 -20.05
CA HIS A 214 -4.30 -6.37 -19.97
C HIS A 214 -4.48 -5.22 -18.97
N ALA A 215 -3.73 -5.21 -17.86
CA ALA A 215 -3.77 -4.11 -16.91
C ALA A 215 -3.14 -2.83 -17.50
N CYS A 216 -2.08 -2.96 -18.31
CA CYS A 216 -1.51 -1.82 -19.05
C CYS A 216 -2.49 -1.29 -20.10
N GLU A 217 -3.19 -2.17 -20.84
CA GLU A 217 -4.22 -1.78 -21.80
C GLU A 217 -5.35 -0.98 -21.15
N ALA A 218 -5.79 -1.39 -19.95
CA ALA A 218 -6.79 -0.65 -19.18
C ALA A 218 -6.30 0.75 -18.82
N VAL A 219 -5.09 0.88 -18.28
CA VAL A 219 -4.48 2.18 -17.93
C VAL A 219 -4.32 3.07 -19.17
N ILE A 220 -3.88 2.50 -20.31
CA ILE A 220 -3.78 3.24 -21.58
C ILE A 220 -5.15 3.78 -22.01
N SER A 221 -6.21 2.96 -21.89
CA SER A 221 -7.58 3.36 -22.22
C SER A 221 -8.08 4.49 -21.33
N GLU A 222 -7.87 4.38 -20.01
CA GLU A 222 -8.22 5.42 -19.04
C GLU A 222 -7.52 6.75 -19.37
N LEU A 223 -6.21 6.72 -19.58
CA LEU A 223 -5.41 7.90 -19.94
C LEU A 223 -5.87 8.55 -21.24
N LYS A 224 -6.18 7.76 -22.27
CA LYS A 224 -6.74 8.26 -23.54
C LYS A 224 -8.11 8.89 -23.38
N SER A 225 -8.93 8.36 -22.47
CA SER A 225 -10.31 8.82 -22.26
C SER A 225 -10.40 10.09 -21.40
N SER A 226 -9.34 10.42 -20.65
CA SER A 226 -9.32 11.60 -19.80
C SER A 226 -9.16 12.88 -20.62
N ALA A 227 -10.23 13.68 -20.64
CA ALA A 227 -10.23 15.01 -21.26
C ALA A 227 -9.25 15.96 -20.55
N LEU A 228 -9.07 15.80 -19.22
CA LEU A 228 -8.11 16.58 -18.44
C LEU A 228 -6.68 16.30 -18.90
N VAL A 229 -6.27 15.02 -18.93
CA VAL A 229 -4.92 14.62 -19.38
C VAL A 229 -4.68 15.08 -20.81
N SER A 230 -5.65 14.88 -21.71
CA SER A 230 -5.55 15.31 -23.11
C SER A 230 -5.34 16.82 -23.24
N ARG A 231 -6.08 17.63 -22.47
CA ARG A 231 -5.90 19.09 -22.42
C ARG A 231 -4.51 19.47 -21.91
N MET A 232 -4.08 18.91 -20.77
CA MET A 232 -2.79 19.25 -20.15
C MET A 232 -1.59 18.85 -21.03
N LEU A 233 -1.70 17.75 -21.79
CA LEU A 233 -0.70 17.37 -22.79
C LEU A 233 -0.61 18.40 -23.93
N ALA A 234 -1.77 18.87 -24.42
CA ALA A 234 -1.83 19.88 -25.48
C ALA A 234 -1.34 21.26 -25.04
N ASP A 235 -1.58 21.62 -23.77
CA ASP A 235 -1.14 22.87 -23.15
C ASP A 235 0.34 22.81 -22.68
N HIS A 236 1.00 21.66 -22.81
CA HIS A 236 2.36 21.39 -22.32
C HIS A 236 2.54 21.48 -20.77
N GLU A 237 1.43 21.54 -20.04
CA GLU A 237 1.38 21.46 -18.56
C GLU A 237 1.80 20.07 -18.05
N LEU A 238 1.52 19.03 -18.83
CA LEU A 238 1.83 17.64 -18.50
C LEU A 238 2.74 17.02 -19.57
N THR A 239 3.76 16.28 -19.14
CA THR A 239 4.48 15.32 -20.00
C THR A 239 4.12 13.90 -19.55
N LEU A 240 3.70 13.05 -20.48
CA LEU A 240 3.51 11.62 -20.21
C LEU A 240 4.66 10.82 -20.81
N LEU A 241 5.40 10.13 -19.95
CA LEU A 241 6.50 9.23 -20.32
C LEU A 241 6.05 7.78 -20.08
N ALA A 242 5.72 7.07 -21.16
CA ALA A 242 5.49 5.63 -21.13
C ALA A 242 6.84 4.91 -21.26
N MET A 243 7.16 4.06 -20.29
CA MET A 243 8.48 3.51 -20.07
C MET A 243 8.45 1.99 -20.00
N TYR A 244 9.06 1.33 -20.99
CA TYR A 244 9.26 -0.10 -21.02
C TYR A 244 10.62 -0.50 -20.43
N THR A 245 10.63 -1.40 -19.46
CA THR A 245 11.85 -1.74 -18.69
C THR A 245 12.37 -3.15 -18.93
N ASP A 246 11.66 -3.99 -19.69
CA ASP A 246 12.05 -5.38 -19.96
C ASP A 246 12.88 -5.53 -21.25
N GLU A 247 13.41 -6.73 -21.48
CA GLU A 247 14.42 -6.98 -22.53
C GLU A 247 13.84 -7.17 -23.94
N ASN A 248 12.55 -7.56 -24.05
CA ASN A 248 11.96 -7.94 -25.33
C ASN A 248 11.56 -6.72 -26.19
N LEU A 249 12.54 -6.16 -26.90
CA LEU A 249 12.30 -5.00 -27.77
C LEU A 249 11.47 -5.33 -29.02
N SER A 250 11.39 -6.59 -29.45
CA SER A 250 10.52 -6.96 -30.59
C SER A 250 9.06 -6.72 -30.22
N GLU A 251 8.66 -7.24 -29.07
CA GLU A 251 7.30 -7.11 -28.54
C GLU A 251 6.95 -5.65 -28.23
N TRP A 252 7.88 -4.89 -27.64
CA TRP A 252 7.69 -3.45 -27.47
C TRP A 252 7.46 -2.70 -28.79
N ASN A 253 8.21 -3.05 -29.84
CA ASN A 253 8.04 -2.43 -31.16
C ASN A 253 6.71 -2.80 -31.83
N GLU A 254 6.23 -4.02 -31.63
CA GLU A 254 4.95 -4.51 -32.15
C GLU A 254 3.76 -3.79 -31.50
N HIS A 255 3.84 -3.53 -30.19
CA HIS A 255 2.79 -2.87 -29.42
C HIS A 255 2.91 -1.34 -29.35
N LEU A 256 3.94 -0.74 -29.96
CA LEU A 256 4.15 0.72 -29.87
C LEU A 256 2.98 1.53 -30.45
N SER A 257 2.23 0.98 -31.40
CA SER A 257 1.02 1.62 -31.96
C SER A 257 -0.14 1.72 -30.98
N ASP A 258 -0.10 0.97 -29.88
CA ASP A 258 -1.12 1.02 -28.84
C ASP A 258 -1.01 2.31 -28.03
N PHE A 259 0.15 2.96 -28.05
CA PHE A 259 0.41 4.21 -27.33
C PHE A 259 0.19 5.44 -28.24
N PRO A 260 -0.47 6.51 -27.74
CA PRO A 260 -0.56 7.79 -28.44
C PRO A 260 0.81 8.37 -28.81
N LYS A 261 0.88 9.08 -29.93
CA LYS A 261 2.13 9.69 -30.43
C LYS A 261 2.51 10.96 -29.68
N GLU A 262 1.54 11.54 -28.99
CA GLU A 262 1.66 12.70 -28.11
C GLU A 262 2.45 12.36 -26.84
N TRP A 263 2.53 11.08 -26.48
CA TRP A 263 3.30 10.60 -25.34
C TRP A 263 4.77 10.38 -25.74
N ILE A 264 5.66 10.47 -24.76
CA ILE A 264 7.04 10.02 -24.92
C ILE A 264 7.04 8.52 -24.66
N ASN A 265 7.15 7.72 -25.72
CA ASN A 265 7.19 6.26 -25.63
C ASN A 265 8.65 5.79 -25.70
N GLY A 266 9.21 5.44 -24.53
CA GLY A 266 10.60 5.07 -24.37
C GLY A 266 10.80 3.65 -23.83
N TYR A 267 12.02 3.15 -23.99
CA TYR A 267 12.48 1.89 -23.41
C TYR A 267 13.87 2.03 -22.78
N ASP A 268 14.18 1.15 -21.83
CA ASP A 268 15.46 1.13 -21.12
C ASP A 268 16.48 0.28 -21.88
N SER A 269 17.16 0.89 -22.85
CA SER A 269 18.16 0.18 -23.66
C SER A 269 19.31 -0.41 -22.85
N GLY A 270 19.60 0.15 -21.67
CA GLY A 270 20.69 -0.31 -20.80
C GLY A 270 20.23 -1.28 -19.71
N GLN A 271 18.92 -1.51 -19.57
CA GLN A 271 18.28 -2.28 -18.49
C GLN A 271 18.73 -1.83 -17.09
N LEU A 272 19.13 -0.56 -16.96
CA LEU A 272 19.68 -0.01 -15.72
C LEU A 272 18.61 0.18 -14.64
N ILE A 273 17.35 0.40 -15.03
CA ILE A 273 16.23 0.53 -14.10
C ILE A 273 16.03 -0.79 -13.35
N ASN A 274 15.98 -1.91 -14.08
CA ASN A 274 15.81 -3.24 -13.49
C ASN A 274 17.09 -3.69 -12.77
N ALA A 275 18.25 -3.65 -13.44
CA ALA A 275 19.52 -4.10 -12.88
C ALA A 275 19.96 -3.30 -11.64
N GLY A 276 19.68 -1.99 -11.63
CA GLY A 276 19.96 -1.10 -10.49
C GLY A 276 18.83 -1.03 -9.45
N GLN A 277 17.71 -1.71 -9.69
CA GLN A 277 16.47 -1.60 -8.91
C GLN A 277 16.11 -0.14 -8.64
N LEU A 278 16.21 0.72 -9.66
CA LEU A 278 16.02 2.17 -9.51
C LEU A 278 14.56 2.51 -9.21
N TYR A 279 13.65 1.70 -9.72
CA TYR A 279 12.22 1.78 -9.47
C TYR A 279 11.73 0.43 -8.97
N ASP A 280 10.65 0.47 -8.21
CA ASP A 280 9.99 -0.74 -7.75
C ASP A 280 9.13 -1.33 -8.88
N LEU A 281 9.54 -2.49 -9.40
CA LEU A 281 8.92 -3.17 -10.53
C LEU A 281 8.08 -4.39 -10.10
N ARG A 282 7.71 -4.49 -8.81
CA ARG A 282 6.88 -5.60 -8.30
C ARG A 282 5.48 -5.64 -8.92
N ALA A 283 4.98 -4.47 -9.35
CA ALA A 283 3.73 -4.32 -10.06
C ALA A 283 3.99 -3.62 -11.39
N ILE A 284 3.42 -4.16 -12.47
CA ILE A 284 3.33 -3.47 -13.76
C ILE A 284 1.88 -3.69 -14.24
N PRO A 285 1.14 -2.63 -14.61
CA PRO A 285 1.55 -1.23 -14.72
C PRO A 285 1.81 -0.55 -13.36
N THR A 286 2.68 0.46 -13.37
CA THR A 286 2.90 1.37 -12.23
C THR A 286 2.93 2.82 -12.72
N LEU A 287 2.22 3.71 -12.02
CA LEU A 287 2.16 5.14 -12.34
C LEU A 287 2.82 5.99 -11.24
N TYR A 288 3.60 6.98 -11.65
CA TYR A 288 4.14 8.03 -10.79
C TYR A 288 3.72 9.39 -11.31
N LEU A 289 3.23 10.26 -10.42
CA LEU A 289 3.04 11.68 -10.72
C LEU A 289 4.17 12.48 -10.07
N LEU A 290 4.87 13.26 -10.88
CA LEU A 290 6.00 14.08 -10.46
C LEU A 290 5.71 15.56 -10.72
N ASP A 291 6.26 16.45 -9.88
CA ASP A 291 6.26 17.89 -10.11
C ASP A 291 7.34 18.34 -11.13
N ALA A 292 7.44 19.65 -11.33
CA ALA A 292 8.39 20.28 -12.25
C ALA A 292 9.85 19.92 -11.92
N GLU A 293 10.20 19.86 -10.63
CA GLU A 293 11.50 19.48 -10.10
C GLU A 293 11.75 17.96 -10.06
N LYS A 294 10.75 17.18 -10.46
CA LYS A 294 10.71 15.71 -10.42
C LYS A 294 10.61 15.13 -9.00
N ASN A 295 10.10 15.88 -8.03
CA ASN A 295 9.70 15.30 -6.76
C ASN A 295 8.44 14.46 -6.94
N VAL A 296 8.40 13.33 -6.23
CA VAL A 296 7.31 12.36 -6.32
C VAL A 296 6.11 12.86 -5.53
N LEU A 297 5.03 13.18 -6.23
CA LEU A 297 3.75 13.59 -5.63
C LEU A 297 2.90 12.38 -5.29
N LEU A 298 2.83 11.43 -6.23
CA LEU A 298 2.15 10.15 -6.09
C LEU A 298 3.07 9.04 -6.60
N LYS A 299 3.22 7.98 -5.80
CA LYS A 299 3.97 6.76 -6.14
C LYS A 299 2.99 5.61 -6.23
N ASP A 300 3.06 4.88 -7.34
CA ASP A 300 2.34 3.62 -7.53
C ASP A 300 0.81 3.75 -7.30
N ALA A 301 0.29 4.87 -7.79
CA ALA A 301 -1.10 5.28 -7.60
C ALA A 301 -1.99 4.82 -8.77
N PRO A 302 -3.25 4.42 -8.50
CA PRO A 302 -4.21 4.20 -9.58
C PRO A 302 -4.49 5.51 -10.32
N PHE A 303 -4.82 5.41 -11.61
CA PHE A 303 -5.04 6.61 -12.43
C PHE A 303 -6.12 7.54 -11.87
N ALA A 304 -7.20 7.00 -11.29
CA ALA A 304 -8.26 7.79 -10.67
C ALA A 304 -7.73 8.76 -9.59
N GLN A 305 -6.74 8.33 -8.78
CA GLN A 305 -6.13 9.18 -7.76
C GLN A 305 -5.24 10.27 -8.37
N ILE A 306 -4.56 9.95 -9.49
CA ILE A 306 -3.74 10.91 -10.23
C ILE A 306 -4.64 11.99 -10.85
N GLU A 307 -5.74 11.57 -11.48
CA GLU A 307 -6.71 12.50 -12.08
C GLU A 307 -7.34 13.41 -11.01
N GLU A 308 -7.76 12.85 -9.87
CA GLU A 308 -8.26 13.64 -8.74
C GLU A 308 -7.22 14.65 -8.24
N TYR A 309 -5.95 14.25 -8.12
CA TYR A 309 -4.88 15.15 -7.70
C TYR A 309 -4.73 16.33 -8.67
N LEU A 310 -4.72 16.08 -9.98
CA LEU A 310 -4.59 17.11 -11.01
C LEU A 310 -5.78 18.07 -11.02
N ILE A 311 -7.00 17.60 -10.71
CA ILE A 311 -8.19 18.45 -10.56
C ILE A 311 -8.05 19.41 -9.38
N LEU A 312 -7.52 18.91 -8.26
CA LEU A 312 -7.37 19.68 -7.02
C LEU A 312 -6.18 20.66 -7.05
N HIS A 313 -5.21 20.43 -7.93
CA HIS A 313 -3.98 21.22 -8.06
C HIS A 313 -3.77 21.64 -9.53
N PRO A 314 -4.59 22.55 -10.06
CA PRO A 314 -4.41 23.04 -11.42
C PRO A 314 -3.12 23.85 -11.54
N VAL A 315 -2.47 23.78 -12.71
CA VAL A 315 -1.38 24.69 -13.07
C VAL A 315 -1.94 26.12 -13.12
N LEU A 316 -1.21 27.07 -12.51
CA LEU A 316 -1.57 28.49 -12.43
C LEU A 316 -0.92 29.30 -13.53
#